data_AF-A0AAI9U5D6-F1
#
_entry.id   AF-A0AAI9U5D6-F1
#
_cell.length_a   1.000
_cell.length_b   1.000
_cell.length_c   1.000
_cell.angle_alpha   90.00
_cell.angle_beta   90.00
_cell.angle_gamma   90.00
#
_symmetry.space_group_name_H-M   'P 1'
#
loop_
_entity.id
_entity.type
_entity.pdbx_description
1 polymer ?
#
loop_
_entity_poly.entity_id
_entity_poly.type
_entity_poly.pdbx_seq_one_letter_code
_entity_poly.pdbx_strand_id
1 'polypeptide(L)'
;MSAFPANLAAVTFANSTHLYFIDSSTGRINYYKSEDPNENAKQAYHGPDTVTIQGADVNDQPVAPLAAQNNARLAVARFLRDDKEEVRLYYRSSQNRLMELCLSADGNGWRKGDLNEKNFALDSNGGIEAIATPDNKEIKVYCLGDGHTIPTVWYRFNDKWQSRLIK
;
A
#
# COMPACT_ATOMS: atom_id res chain seq x y z
N MET A 1 -6.98 -11.06 -23.26
CA MET A 1 -7.42 -11.60 -21.96
C MET A 1 -7.07 -10.54 -20.92
N SER A 2 -8.05 -9.84 -20.35
CA SER A 2 -7.80 -8.75 -19.40
C SER A 2 -7.40 -9.32 -18.05
N ALA A 3 -6.18 -9.05 -17.62
CA ALA A 3 -5.69 -9.46 -16.32
C ALA A 3 -6.32 -8.55 -15.25
N PHE A 4 -7.22 -9.11 -14.44
CA PHE A 4 -7.83 -8.43 -13.29
C PHE A 4 -6.78 -8.23 -12.17
N PRO A 5 -6.96 -7.23 -11.27
CA PRO A 5 -5.97 -6.93 -10.25
C PRO A 5 -5.82 -8.10 -9.26
N ALA A 6 -4.57 -8.49 -9.01
CA ALA A 6 -4.23 -9.59 -8.11
C ALA A 6 -4.26 -9.20 -6.61
N ASN A 7 -4.36 -7.90 -6.30
CA ASN A 7 -4.47 -7.42 -4.93
C ASN A 7 -5.10 -6.02 -4.87
N LEU A 8 -5.99 -5.80 -3.91
CA LEU A 8 -6.76 -4.58 -3.71
C LEU A 8 -6.49 -4.02 -2.31
N ALA A 9 -6.44 -2.71 -2.18
CA ALA A 9 -6.38 -2.03 -0.91
C ALA A 9 -7.24 -0.76 -0.99
N ALA A 10 -8.07 -0.49 0.02
CA ALA A 10 -9.00 0.63 -0.02
C ALA A 10 -8.91 1.49 1.23
N VAL A 11 -9.09 2.79 1.06
CA VAL A 11 -9.21 3.72 2.19
C VAL A 11 -10.24 4.78 1.88
N THR A 12 -11.00 5.18 2.91
CA THR A 12 -11.99 6.23 2.82
C THR A 12 -11.42 7.57 3.26
N PHE A 13 -12.01 8.64 2.78
CA PHE A 13 -11.83 10.03 3.19
C PHE A 13 -13.21 10.58 3.54
N ALA A 14 -13.28 11.83 3.99
CA ALA A 14 -14.56 12.43 4.40
C ALA A 14 -15.65 12.40 3.31
N ASN A 15 -15.28 12.38 2.02
CA ASN A 15 -16.21 12.46 0.89
C ASN A 15 -15.82 11.56 -0.31
N SER A 16 -14.84 10.67 -0.14
CA SER A 16 -14.37 9.85 -1.24
C SER A 16 -13.74 8.55 -0.75
N THR A 17 -13.81 7.54 -1.59
CA THR A 17 -13.12 6.28 -1.42
C THR A 17 -12.02 6.16 -2.46
N HIS A 18 -10.82 5.81 -2.01
CA HIS A 18 -9.71 5.49 -2.90
C HIS A 18 -9.47 3.98 -2.87
N LEU A 19 -9.59 3.35 -4.04
CA LEU A 19 -9.26 1.93 -4.26
C LEU A 19 -7.94 1.83 -5.02
N TYR A 20 -6.94 1.25 -4.38
CA TYR A 20 -5.62 0.97 -4.92
C TYR A 20 -5.53 -0.47 -5.39
N PHE A 21 -4.79 -0.70 -6.47
CA PHE A 21 -4.56 -2.04 -6.99
C PHE A 21 -3.25 -2.14 -7.75
N ILE A 22 -2.69 -3.36 -7.76
CA ILE A 22 -1.55 -3.71 -8.61
C ILE A 22 -2.09 -4.24 -9.92
N ASP A 23 -1.78 -3.56 -11.02
CA ASP A 23 -2.01 -4.03 -12.38
C ASP A 23 -1.04 -5.19 -12.64
N SER A 24 -1.58 -6.40 -12.75
CA SER A 24 -0.80 -7.61 -12.91
C SER A 24 -0.10 -7.73 -14.27
N SER A 25 -0.49 -6.93 -15.27
CA SER A 25 0.15 -6.91 -16.58
C SER A 25 1.40 -6.01 -16.61
N THR A 26 1.41 -4.96 -15.80
CA THR A 26 2.50 -3.95 -15.78
C THR A 26 3.28 -3.92 -14.47
N GLY A 27 2.80 -4.57 -13.42
CA GLY A 27 3.28 -4.45 -12.05
C GLY A 27 2.96 -3.10 -11.40
N ARG A 28 2.39 -2.14 -12.12
CA ARG A 28 2.17 -0.78 -11.63
C ARG A 28 1.07 -0.75 -10.57
N ILE A 29 1.21 0.18 -9.64
CA ILE A 29 0.13 0.50 -8.70
C ILE A 29 -0.72 1.59 -9.35
N ASN A 30 -2.01 1.37 -9.44
CA ASN A 30 -2.97 2.37 -9.87
C ASN A 30 -3.96 2.61 -8.74
N TYR A 31 -4.64 3.75 -8.77
CA TYR A 31 -5.78 3.95 -7.90
C TYR A 31 -6.95 4.59 -8.63
N TYR A 32 -8.11 4.30 -8.07
CA TYR A 32 -9.40 4.81 -8.44
C TYR A 32 -9.91 5.68 -7.29
N LYS A 33 -10.34 6.90 -7.61
CA LYS A 33 -11.05 7.77 -6.66
C LYS A 33 -12.52 7.81 -7.02
N SER A 34 -13.38 7.28 -6.16
CA SER A 34 -14.82 7.52 -6.26
C SER A 34 -15.23 8.56 -5.23
N GLU A 35 -15.98 9.57 -5.64
CA GLU A 35 -16.77 10.34 -4.69
C GLU A 35 -17.90 9.45 -4.18
N ASP A 36 -18.06 9.38 -2.86
CA ASP A 36 -19.09 8.53 -2.28
C ASP A 36 -20.45 9.14 -2.64
N PRO A 37 -21.35 8.41 -3.32
CA PRO A 37 -22.67 8.92 -3.59
C PRO A 37 -23.37 9.13 -2.25
N ASN A 38 -24.17 10.20 -2.14
CA ASN A 38 -25.12 10.29 -1.04
C ASN A 38 -25.96 9.00 -1.05
N GLU A 39 -25.96 8.21 0.02
CA GLU A 39 -26.65 6.90 0.08
C GLU A 39 -28.15 7.00 -0.29
N ASN A 40 -28.73 8.19 -0.18
CA ASN A 40 -30.13 8.48 -0.54
C ASN A 40 -30.34 8.87 -2.01
N ALA A 41 -29.27 9.13 -2.76
CA ALA A 41 -29.34 9.42 -4.17
C ALA A 41 -29.10 8.12 -4.96
N LYS A 42 -29.96 7.81 -5.94
CA LYS A 42 -29.68 6.77 -6.96
C LYS A 42 -28.54 7.21 -7.91
N GLN A 43 -27.54 7.91 -7.41
CA GLN A 43 -26.36 8.28 -8.19
C GLN A 43 -25.44 7.07 -8.23
N ALA A 44 -24.99 6.73 -9.43
CA ALA A 44 -24.00 5.69 -9.61
C ALA A 44 -22.68 6.13 -8.97
N TYR A 45 -21.91 5.17 -8.46
CA TYR A 45 -20.49 5.39 -8.20
C TYR A 45 -19.84 5.81 -9.52
N HIS A 46 -19.33 7.04 -9.59
CA HIS A 46 -18.56 7.50 -10.74
C HIS A 46 -17.14 6.93 -10.62
N GLY A 47 -16.77 6.05 -11.54
CA GLY A 47 -15.45 5.40 -11.60
C GLY A 47 -14.63 5.87 -12.83
N PRO A 48 -13.31 6.05 -12.70
CA PRO A 48 -12.79 7.32 -12.16
C PRO A 48 -11.49 7.78 -12.85
N ASP A 49 -11.03 8.98 -12.49
CA ASP A 49 -9.68 9.42 -12.82
C ASP A 49 -8.66 8.36 -12.38
N THR A 50 -8.00 7.74 -13.35
CA THR A 50 -6.98 6.73 -13.09
C THR A 50 -5.63 7.41 -13.04
N VAL A 51 -5.00 7.37 -11.88
CA VAL A 51 -3.64 7.86 -11.73
C VAL A 51 -2.71 6.67 -11.53
N THR A 52 -1.74 6.54 -12.44
CA THR A 52 -0.67 5.56 -12.30
C THR A 52 0.34 6.06 -11.27
N ILE A 53 0.48 5.33 -10.17
CA ILE A 53 1.52 5.53 -9.17
C ILE A 53 2.71 4.65 -9.57
N GLN A 54 3.84 5.26 -9.90
CA GLN A 54 5.07 4.55 -10.23
C GLN A 54 5.72 4.01 -8.95
N GLY A 55 5.15 2.93 -8.41
CA GLY A 55 5.54 2.35 -7.13
C GLY A 55 6.44 1.12 -7.22
N ALA A 56 6.03 0.12 -8.00
CA ALA A 56 6.64 -1.21 -7.95
C ALA A 56 7.79 -1.42 -8.94
N ASP A 57 8.85 -0.61 -8.84
CA ASP A 57 10.14 -0.78 -9.54
C ASP A 57 10.25 -0.08 -10.91
N VAL A 58 10.79 1.15 -10.94
CA VAL A 58 11.21 1.81 -12.21
C VAL A 58 12.66 1.43 -12.59
N ASN A 59 13.41 0.77 -11.70
CA ASN A 59 14.85 0.51 -11.91
C ASN A 59 15.28 -0.96 -11.74
N ASP A 60 14.40 -1.88 -11.34
CA ASP A 60 14.69 -3.31 -11.37
C ASP A 60 13.94 -3.95 -12.53
N GLN A 61 14.60 -4.89 -13.20
CA GLN A 61 14.18 -5.54 -14.44
C GLN A 61 12.67 -5.90 -14.43
N PRO A 62 11.95 -5.74 -15.56
CA PRO A 62 10.52 -6.03 -15.62
C PRO A 62 10.21 -7.42 -15.05
N VAL A 63 9.30 -7.47 -14.08
CA VAL A 63 8.78 -8.72 -13.54
C VAL A 63 8.07 -9.44 -14.67
N ALA A 64 8.42 -10.71 -14.92
CA ALA A 64 7.65 -11.53 -15.85
C ALA A 64 6.16 -11.50 -15.45
N PRO A 65 5.21 -11.27 -16.38
CA PRO A 65 3.79 -11.08 -16.07
C PRO A 65 3.16 -12.19 -15.19
N LEU A 66 3.68 -13.43 -15.27
CA LEU A 66 3.21 -14.53 -14.41
C LEU A 66 3.70 -14.45 -12.94
N ALA A 67 4.90 -13.91 -12.69
CA ALA A 67 5.41 -13.75 -11.33
C ALA A 67 4.72 -12.58 -10.59
N ALA A 68 4.29 -11.55 -11.33
CA ALA A 68 3.49 -10.45 -10.80
C ALA A 68 2.07 -10.88 -10.38
N GLN A 69 1.51 -11.95 -10.98
CA GLN A 69 0.14 -12.40 -10.72
C GLN A 69 -0.05 -13.16 -9.41
N ASN A 70 0.86 -14.06 -9.04
CA ASN A 70 0.53 -15.02 -7.97
C ASN A 70 0.87 -14.54 -6.55
N ASN A 71 1.72 -13.52 -6.40
CA ASN A 71 2.26 -13.11 -5.09
C ASN A 71 2.29 -11.59 -4.84
N ALA A 72 1.60 -10.78 -5.66
CA ALA A 72 1.42 -9.36 -5.35
C ALA A 72 0.72 -9.20 -4.00
N ARG A 73 1.20 -8.25 -3.18
CA ARG A 73 0.59 -7.86 -1.90
C ARG A 73 0.56 -6.35 -1.83
N LEU A 74 -0.58 -5.80 -1.40
CA LEU A 74 -0.80 -4.38 -1.25
C LEU A 74 -1.62 -4.15 0.01
N ALA A 75 -1.18 -3.23 0.84
CA ALA A 75 -1.93 -2.71 1.98
C ALA A 75 -1.91 -1.18 1.92
N VAL A 76 -2.94 -0.57 2.50
CA VAL A 76 -3.06 0.90 2.58
C VAL A 76 -3.38 1.28 4.02
N ALA A 77 -2.78 2.37 4.48
CA ALA A 77 -3.17 3.01 5.72
C ALA A 77 -3.32 4.52 5.51
N ARG A 78 -4.32 5.10 6.17
CA ARG A 78 -4.52 6.55 6.29
C ARG A 78 -4.37 6.93 7.76
N PHE A 79 -3.66 8.02 8.02
CA PHE A 79 -3.46 8.57 9.35
C PHE A 79 -3.35 10.10 9.30
N LEU A 80 -3.30 10.75 10.45
CA LEU A 80 -3.12 12.18 10.61
C LEU A 80 -1.70 12.50 11.09
N ARG A 81 -1.01 13.39 10.38
CA ARG A 81 0.21 14.04 10.84
C ARG A 81 -0.03 15.54 10.87
N ASP A 82 0.13 16.16 12.04
CA ASP A 82 -0.12 17.59 12.25
C ASP A 82 -1.50 18.03 11.71
N ASP A 83 -2.53 17.25 12.04
CA ASP A 83 -3.93 17.41 11.60
C ASP A 83 -4.17 17.31 10.09
N LYS A 84 -3.18 16.81 9.34
CA LYS A 84 -3.29 16.60 7.90
C LYS A 84 -3.31 15.12 7.55
N GLU A 85 -4.17 14.75 6.61
CA GLU A 85 -4.32 13.37 6.15
C GLU A 85 -3.12 12.91 5.33
N GLU A 86 -2.53 11.81 5.75
CA GLU A 86 -1.46 11.15 5.05
C GLU A 86 -1.87 9.74 4.66
N VAL A 87 -1.46 9.30 3.48
CA VAL A 87 -1.67 7.92 3.00
C VAL A 87 -0.33 7.22 2.86
N ARG A 88 -0.31 5.94 3.22
CA ARG A 88 0.79 5.02 2.96
C ARG A 88 0.30 3.81 2.20
N LEU A 89 1.09 3.39 1.23
CA LEU A 89 0.94 2.09 0.57
C LEU A 89 2.12 1.22 0.94
N TYR A 90 1.83 0.00 1.34
CA TYR A 90 2.83 -1.03 1.61
C TYR A 90 2.64 -2.17 0.63
N TYR A 91 3.71 -2.57 -0.03
CA TYR A 91 3.62 -3.58 -1.07
C TYR A 91 4.87 -4.45 -1.12
N ARG A 92 4.72 -5.60 -1.76
CA ARG A 92 5.82 -6.50 -2.08
C ARG A 92 6.42 -6.09 -3.43
N SER A 93 7.73 -5.82 -3.46
CA SER A 93 8.45 -5.62 -4.72
C SER A 93 8.67 -6.93 -5.49
N SER A 94 9.15 -6.81 -6.72
CA SER A 94 9.59 -7.94 -7.55
C SER A 94 10.62 -8.86 -6.89
N GLN A 95 11.45 -8.29 -6.00
CA GLN A 95 12.51 -8.97 -5.26
C GLN A 95 12.04 -9.48 -3.88
N ASN A 96 10.73 -9.60 -3.68
CA ASN A 96 10.11 -9.97 -2.40
C ASN A 96 10.52 -9.05 -1.24
N ARG A 97 10.74 -7.75 -1.48
CA ARG A 97 11.03 -6.77 -0.41
C ARG A 97 9.78 -6.02 0.01
N LEU A 98 9.70 -5.70 1.30
CA LEU A 98 8.68 -4.78 1.82
C LEU A 98 9.03 -3.35 1.41
N MET A 99 8.09 -2.71 0.72
CA MET A 99 8.24 -1.35 0.21
C MET A 99 7.13 -0.44 0.74
N GLU A 100 7.40 0.86 0.78
CA GLU A 100 6.53 1.95 1.20
C GLU A 100 6.49 3.07 0.15
N LEU A 101 5.29 3.53 -0.16
CA LEU A 101 5.02 4.80 -0.83
C LEU A 101 4.22 5.71 0.09
N CYS A 102 4.56 6.98 0.08
CA CYS A 102 3.96 8.02 0.88
C CYS A 102 3.28 9.05 -0.01
N LEU A 103 2.03 9.37 0.33
CA LEU A 103 1.37 10.59 -0.12
C LEU A 103 1.19 11.47 1.11
N SER A 104 1.94 12.57 1.14
CA SER A 104 1.84 13.58 2.18
C SER A 104 0.79 14.62 1.80
N ALA A 105 0.17 15.23 2.80
CA ALA A 105 -0.86 16.25 2.61
C ALA A 105 -0.36 17.58 2.02
N ASP A 106 0.96 17.75 1.92
CA ASP A 106 1.62 18.93 1.35
C ASP A 106 1.46 19.02 -0.18
N GLY A 107 0.83 18.03 -0.81
CA GLY A 107 0.50 18.05 -2.24
C GLY A 107 1.66 17.72 -3.16
N ASN A 108 2.81 17.29 -2.62
CA ASN A 108 4.02 16.98 -3.40
C ASN A 108 3.95 15.63 -4.15
N GLY A 109 2.78 15.00 -4.17
CA GLY A 109 2.55 13.72 -4.84
C GLY A 109 3.15 12.52 -4.10
N TRP A 110 3.22 11.39 -4.80
CA TRP A 110 3.74 10.14 -4.24
C TRP A 110 5.27 10.10 -4.21
N ARG A 111 5.82 9.66 -3.09
CA ARG A 111 7.27 9.49 -2.89
C ARG A 111 7.60 8.18 -2.20
N LYS A 112 8.85 7.71 -2.34
CA LYS A 112 9.34 6.56 -1.58
C LYS A 112 9.41 6.87 -0.09
N GLY A 113 8.97 5.92 0.73
CA GLY A 113 9.15 5.95 2.18
C GLY A 113 10.54 5.48 2.60
N ASP A 114 10.95 5.87 3.80
CA ASP A 114 12.20 5.47 4.44
C ASP A 114 12.16 4.03 5.00
N LEU A 115 10.99 3.37 5.02
CA LEU A 115 10.91 1.92 5.29
C LEU A 115 11.73 1.13 4.25
N ASN A 116 11.84 1.65 3.03
CA ASN A 116 12.55 0.99 1.93
C ASN A 116 14.03 0.76 2.25
N GLU A 117 14.63 1.62 3.07
CA GLU A 117 16.03 1.49 3.50
C GLU A 117 16.26 0.26 4.40
N LYS A 118 15.19 -0.31 4.97
CA LYS A 118 15.27 -1.52 5.78
C LYS A 118 15.49 -2.78 4.95
N ASN A 119 15.22 -2.72 3.64
CA ASN A 119 15.42 -3.82 2.70
C ASN A 119 14.90 -5.17 3.23
N PHE A 120 13.73 -5.16 3.87
CA PHE A 120 13.22 -6.35 4.58
C PHE A 120 12.72 -7.40 3.60
N ALA A 121 13.25 -8.62 3.70
CA ALA A 121 12.80 -9.77 2.91
C ALA A 121 11.46 -10.29 3.45
N LEU A 122 10.47 -10.36 2.57
CA LEU A 122 9.18 -10.98 2.85
C LEU A 122 9.21 -12.45 2.46
N ASP A 123 8.51 -13.27 3.23
CA ASP A 123 8.17 -14.62 2.79
C ASP A 123 7.37 -14.53 1.48
N SER A 124 7.65 -15.42 0.53
CA SER A 124 7.02 -15.37 -0.80
C SER A 124 5.50 -15.51 -0.79
N ASN A 125 4.92 -16.18 0.21
CA ASN A 125 3.48 -16.38 0.36
C ASN A 125 2.84 -15.47 1.41
N GLY A 126 3.67 -14.85 2.26
CA GLY A 126 3.29 -13.96 3.35
C GLY A 126 2.29 -12.85 3.00
N GLY A 127 1.49 -12.44 3.98
CA GLY A 127 0.63 -11.26 3.87
C GLY A 127 1.38 -9.95 4.16
N ILE A 128 0.78 -8.84 3.77
CA ILE A 128 1.10 -7.49 4.25
C ILE A 128 -0.22 -6.87 4.66
N GLU A 129 -0.27 -6.29 5.85
CA GLU A 129 -1.41 -5.51 6.34
C GLU A 129 -0.89 -4.24 7.03
N ALA A 130 -1.61 -3.13 6.92
CA ALA A 130 -1.22 -1.87 7.51
C ALA A 130 -2.41 -1.18 8.17
N ILE A 131 -2.21 -0.74 9.40
CA ILE A 131 -3.25 -0.06 10.17
C ILE A 131 -2.69 1.20 10.80
N ALA A 132 -3.53 2.23 10.90
CA ALA A 132 -3.23 3.35 11.79
C ALA A 132 -3.33 2.91 13.26
N THR A 133 -2.57 3.57 14.12
CA THR A 133 -2.73 3.43 15.57
C THR A 133 -4.07 4.02 16.02
N PRO A 134 -4.58 3.64 17.22
CA PRO A 134 -5.89 4.12 17.68
C PRO A 134 -6.02 5.64 17.82
N ASP A 135 -4.92 6.34 18.08
CA ASP A 135 -4.85 7.81 18.10
C ASP A 135 -4.74 8.43 16.70
N ASN A 136 -4.69 7.60 15.67
CA ASN A 136 -4.58 7.94 14.26
C ASN A 136 -3.33 8.77 13.89
N LYS A 137 -2.24 8.64 14.66
CA LYS A 137 -1.02 9.44 14.45
C LYS A 137 0.16 8.66 13.85
N GLU A 138 0.11 7.34 13.94
CA GLU A 138 1.17 6.46 13.49
C GLU A 138 0.61 5.26 12.73
N ILE A 139 1.48 4.51 12.08
CA ILE A 139 1.12 3.28 11.37
C ILE A 139 1.87 2.08 11.95
N LYS A 140 1.19 0.94 12.02
CA LYS A 140 1.79 -0.38 12.17
C LYS A 140 1.63 -1.17 10.89
N VAL A 141 2.70 -1.84 10.46
CA VAL A 141 2.68 -2.74 9.31
C VAL A 141 2.97 -4.16 9.79
N TYR A 142 2.08 -5.08 9.47
CA TYR A 142 2.22 -6.49 9.80
C TYR A 142 2.54 -7.27 8.54
N CYS A 143 3.58 -8.09 8.59
CA CYS A 143 3.98 -8.89 7.44
C CYS A 143 4.72 -10.15 7.88
N LEU A 144 4.76 -11.16 7.00
CA LEU A 144 5.58 -12.35 7.23
C LEU A 144 6.96 -12.16 6.60
N GLY A 145 8.00 -12.21 7.42
CA GLY A 145 9.39 -12.17 6.96
C GLY A 145 9.83 -13.50 6.36
N ASP A 146 10.85 -13.48 5.51
CA ASP A 146 11.40 -14.70 4.90
C ASP A 146 11.90 -15.68 5.97
N GLY A 147 11.49 -16.94 5.86
CA GLY A 147 11.76 -17.99 6.85
C GLY A 147 11.07 -17.80 8.22
N HIS A 148 10.26 -16.76 8.41
CA HIS A 148 9.50 -16.57 9.63
C HIS A 148 8.19 -17.36 9.59
N THR A 149 7.82 -17.99 10.71
CA THR A 149 6.49 -18.59 10.91
C THR A 149 5.54 -17.69 11.69
N ILE A 150 6.07 -16.59 12.23
CA ILE A 150 5.39 -15.62 13.06
C ILE A 150 5.46 -14.25 12.37
N PRO A 151 4.36 -13.48 12.30
CA PRO A 151 4.39 -12.15 11.70
C PRO A 151 5.35 -11.19 12.42
N THR A 152 6.01 -10.36 11.62
CA THR A 152 6.78 -9.21 12.05
C THR A 152 5.87 -7.99 12.06
N VAL A 153 5.92 -7.21 13.13
CA VAL A 153 5.32 -5.86 13.17
C VAL A 153 6.41 -4.81 13.00
N TRP A 154 6.19 -3.91 12.06
CA TRP A 154 6.95 -2.68 11.86
C TRP A 154 6.20 -1.51 12.47
N TYR A 155 6.92 -0.62 13.14
CA TYR A 155 6.37 0.55 13.82
C TYR A 155 7.40 1.67 13.89
N ARG A 156 6.93 2.90 14.09
CA ARG A 156 7.78 4.05 14.36
C ARG A 156 8.13 4.15 15.84
N PHE A 157 9.40 4.42 16.11
CA PHE A 157 9.89 4.81 17.42
C PHE A 157 10.99 5.85 17.24
N ASN A 158 10.83 7.02 17.86
CA ASN A 158 11.70 8.19 17.67
C ASN A 158 11.93 8.50 16.17
N ASP A 159 10.83 8.62 15.42
CA ASP A 159 10.80 8.88 13.97
C ASP A 159 11.54 7.87 13.10
N LYS A 160 11.88 6.69 13.62
CA LYS A 160 12.58 5.64 12.87
C LYS A 160 11.77 4.37 12.82
N TRP A 161 11.82 3.68 11.67
CA TRP A 161 11.29 2.34 11.55
C TRP A 161 12.06 1.35 12.42
N GLN A 162 11.31 0.61 13.23
CA GLN A 162 11.74 -0.52 14.04
C GLN A 162 10.84 -1.71 13.76
N SER A 163 11.31 -2.91 14.11
CA SER A 163 10.51 -4.13 13.97
C SER A 163 10.73 -5.12 15.10
N ARG A 164 9.77 -6.04 15.26
CA ARG A 164 9.87 -7.22 16.12
C ARG A 164 8.88 -8.29 15.67
N LEU A 165 9.11 -9.53 16.06
CA LEU A 165 8.10 -10.59 15.95
C LEU A 165 6.94 -10.34 16.92
N ILE A 166 5.72 -10.65 16.49
CA ILE A 166 4.55 -10.70 17.37
C ILE A 166 4.69 -11.94 18.27
N LYS A 167 4.34 -11.85 19.55
CA LYS A 167 4.35 -12.99 20.47
C LYS A 167 2.93 -13.34 20.86
#